data_AF-A0A534P5T1-F1
#
_entry.id   AF-A0A534P5T1-F1
#
_cell.length_a   1.000
_cell.length_b   1.000
_cell.length_c   1.000
_cell.angle_alpha   90.00
_cell.angle_beta   90.00
_cell.angle_gamma   90.00
#
_symmetry.space_group_name_H-M   'P 1'
#
loop_
_entity.id
_entity.type
_entity.pdbx_description
1 polymer ?
#
loop_
_entity_poly.entity_id
_entity_poly.type
_entity_poly.pdbx_seq_one_letter_code
_entity_poly.pdbx_strand_id
1 'polypeptide(L)'
;MPNSAEAGLTRLLIAIFADNVVTAEERQELIEYQADLDPATVQKVFAAFVEQKWGEALADGVVTEEEKLILRRVVEELEVPESALPARLRLSLRAR
;
A
#
# COMPACT_ATOMS: atom_id res chain seq x y z
N MET A 1 -3.45 -1.51 -20.87
CA MET A 1 -2.51 -0.49 -20.36
C MET A 1 -3.01 -0.07 -18.99
N PRO A 2 -2.17 0.17 -17.97
CA PRO A 2 -2.65 0.70 -16.71
C PRO A 2 -3.36 2.02 -16.99
N ASN A 3 -4.56 2.20 -16.42
CA ASN A 3 -5.27 3.46 -16.50
C ASN A 3 -4.41 4.57 -15.86
N SER A 4 -4.55 5.83 -16.30
CA SER A 4 -3.71 6.93 -15.79
C SER A 4 -3.76 7.05 -14.26
N ALA A 5 -4.91 6.77 -13.66
CA ALA A 5 -5.12 6.77 -12.21
C ALA A 5 -4.41 5.59 -11.49
N GLU A 6 -4.42 4.37 -12.04
CA GLU A 6 -3.70 3.22 -11.46
C GLU A 6 -2.18 3.47 -11.39
N ALA A 7 -1.63 4.01 -12.47
CA ALA A 7 -0.22 4.39 -12.55
C ALA A 7 0.11 5.60 -11.68
N GLY A 8 -0.87 6.46 -11.39
CA GLY A 8 -0.76 7.57 -10.44
C GLY A 8 -0.68 7.05 -9.00
N LEU A 9 -1.65 6.23 -8.60
CA LEU A 9 -1.68 5.61 -7.27
C LEU A 9 -0.39 4.81 -7.00
N THR A 10 0.08 4.02 -7.97
CA THR A 10 1.34 3.26 -7.81
C THR A 10 2.53 4.19 -7.53
N ARG A 11 2.61 5.34 -8.21
CA ARG A 11 3.70 6.31 -8.01
C ARG A 11 3.62 7.00 -6.65
N LEU A 12 2.41 7.34 -6.20
CA LEU A 12 2.17 7.91 -4.88
C LEU A 12 2.60 6.93 -3.78
N LEU A 13 2.22 5.65 -3.90
CA LEU A 13 2.66 4.60 -2.99
C LEU A 13 4.19 4.50 -2.96
N ILE A 14 4.86 4.50 -4.12
CA ILE A 14 6.34 4.46 -4.16
C ILE A 14 6.96 5.66 -3.43
N ALA A 15 6.37 6.86 -3.55
CA ALA A 15 6.87 8.08 -2.89
C ALA A 15 6.76 7.99 -1.36
N ILE A 16 5.57 7.69 -0.85
CA ILE A 16 5.28 7.51 0.60
C ILE A 16 6.21 6.49 1.26
N PHE A 17 6.58 5.43 0.53
CA PHE A 17 7.47 4.39 1.05
C PHE A 17 8.95 4.65 0.78
N ALA A 18 9.29 5.68 0.00
CA ALA A 18 10.67 6.11 -0.17
C ALA A 18 11.11 7.05 0.98
N ASP A 19 10.20 7.86 1.49
CA ASP A 19 10.45 8.79 2.60
C ASP A 19 9.95 8.27 3.96
N ASN A 20 9.17 7.18 3.98
CA ASN A 20 8.54 6.61 5.17
C ASN A 20 7.64 7.60 5.90
N VAL A 21 6.97 8.49 5.18
CA VAL A 21 6.05 9.48 5.73
C VAL A 21 4.77 9.48 4.89
N VAL A 22 3.63 9.70 5.56
CA VAL A 22 2.39 10.04 4.88
C VAL A 22 2.08 11.49 5.24
N THR A 23 2.31 12.41 4.29
CA THR A 23 1.99 13.83 4.45
C THR A 23 0.48 14.08 4.35
N ALA A 24 0.04 15.29 4.70
CA ALA A 24 -1.37 15.65 4.61
C ALA A 24 -1.85 15.68 3.15
N GLU A 25 -0.97 16.16 2.25
CA GLU A 25 -1.19 16.20 0.81
C GLU A 25 -1.30 14.79 0.22
N GLU A 26 -0.35 13.89 0.53
CA GLU A 26 -0.39 12.51 0.05
C GLU A 26 -1.60 11.74 0.59
N ARG A 27 -2.00 12.01 1.85
CA ARG A 27 -3.23 11.45 2.41
C ARG A 27 -4.45 11.88 1.60
N GLN A 28 -4.52 13.16 1.23
CA GLN A 28 -5.61 13.68 0.41
C GLN A 28 -5.61 13.03 -0.99
N GLU A 29 -4.44 12.88 -1.62
CA GLU A 29 -4.32 12.17 -2.90
C GLU A 29 -4.73 10.69 -2.81
N LEU A 30 -4.42 9.98 -1.72
CA LEU A 30 -4.87 8.60 -1.51
C LEU A 30 -6.40 8.51 -1.47
N ILE A 31 -7.07 9.45 -0.79
CA ILE A 31 -8.53 9.52 -0.72
C ILE A 31 -9.14 9.81 -2.10
N GLU A 32 -8.52 10.69 -2.89
CA GLU A 32 -8.97 11.00 -4.24
C GLU A 32 -8.85 9.77 -5.15
N TYR A 33 -7.72 9.06 -5.13
CA TYR A 33 -7.58 7.81 -5.88
C TYR A 33 -8.57 6.75 -5.42
N GLN A 34 -8.88 6.66 -4.13
CA GLN A 34 -9.87 5.74 -3.59
C GLN A 34 -11.29 6.06 -4.09
N ALA A 35 -11.62 7.34 -4.24
CA ALA A 35 -12.92 7.78 -4.77
C ALA A 35 -13.05 7.57 -6.29
N ASP A 36 -11.95 7.74 -7.03
CA ASP A 36 -11.92 7.68 -8.49
C ASP A 36 -11.77 6.25 -9.04
N LEU A 37 -11.17 5.35 -8.26
CA LEU A 37 -10.94 3.95 -8.65
C LEU A 37 -11.99 3.03 -8.00
N ASP A 38 -12.36 1.97 -8.72
CA ASP A 38 -13.17 0.93 -8.09
C ASP A 38 -12.35 0.20 -6.99
N PRO A 39 -13.01 -0.29 -5.92
CA PRO A 39 -12.31 -0.93 -4.80
C PRO A 39 -11.46 -2.14 -5.22
N ALA A 40 -11.84 -2.89 -6.25
CA ALA A 40 -11.07 -4.03 -6.72
C ALA A 40 -9.79 -3.59 -7.44
N THR A 41 -9.83 -2.47 -8.16
CA THR A 41 -8.66 -1.85 -8.78
C THR A 41 -7.71 -1.29 -7.73
N VAL A 42 -8.19 -0.60 -6.70
CA VAL A 42 -7.35 -0.15 -5.57
C VAL A 42 -6.63 -1.34 -4.93
N GLN A 43 -7.37 -2.41 -4.63
CA GLN A 43 -6.80 -3.64 -4.08
C GLN A 43 -5.75 -4.27 -4.99
N LYS A 44 -6.01 -4.32 -6.30
CA LYS A 44 -5.07 -4.87 -7.28
C LYS A 44 -3.77 -4.05 -7.36
N VAL A 45 -3.89 -2.72 -7.44
CA VAL A 45 -2.74 -1.81 -7.46
C VAL A 45 -1.92 -1.95 -6.19
N PHE A 46 -2.59 -1.95 -5.03
CA PHE A 46 -1.94 -2.10 -3.75
C PHE A 46 -1.25 -3.47 -3.60
N ALA A 47 -1.90 -4.56 -4.01
CA ALA A 47 -1.30 -5.90 -3.98
C ALA A 47 -0.06 -6.00 -4.87
N ALA A 48 -0.12 -5.46 -6.09
CA ALA A 48 1.02 -5.44 -7.00
C ALA A 48 2.18 -4.59 -6.46
N PHE A 49 1.87 -3.43 -5.85
CA PHE A 49 2.85 -2.60 -5.18
C PHE A 49 3.53 -3.35 -4.02
N VAL A 50 2.75 -4.02 -3.17
CA VAL A 50 3.31 -4.81 -2.06
C VAL A 50 4.20 -5.94 -2.55
N GLU A 51 3.76 -6.67 -3.58
CA GLU A 51 4.55 -7.75 -4.18
C GLU A 51 5.87 -7.22 -4.77
N GLN A 52 5.83 -6.07 -5.44
CA GLN A 52 7.03 -5.43 -5.98
C GLN A 52 7.99 -4.96 -4.88
N LYS A 53 7.49 -4.27 -3.87
CA LYS A 53 8.32 -3.62 -2.84
C LYS A 53 8.82 -4.59 -1.78
N TRP A 54 8.05 -5.64 -1.46
CA TRP A 54 8.39 -6.62 -0.43
C TRP A 54 8.48 -8.06 -0.94
N GLY A 55 8.54 -8.32 -2.25
CA GLY A 55 8.67 -9.68 -2.77
C GLY A 55 9.84 -10.46 -2.16
N GLU A 56 11.01 -9.82 -2.02
CA GLU A 56 12.20 -10.40 -1.39
C GLU A 56 12.17 -10.24 0.14
N ALA A 57 11.79 -9.07 0.66
CA ALA A 57 11.70 -8.81 2.09
C ALA A 57 10.70 -9.72 2.83
N LEU A 58 9.57 -10.09 2.20
CA LEU A 58 8.62 -11.08 2.72
C LEU A 58 9.16 -12.50 2.58
N ALA A 59 10.04 -12.77 1.61
CA ALA A 59 10.72 -14.06 1.49
C ALA A 59 11.72 -14.26 2.64
N ASP A 60 12.47 -13.20 2.97
CA ASP A 60 13.52 -13.18 3.99
C ASP A 60 13.00 -12.84 5.40
N GLY A 61 11.75 -12.40 5.51
CA GLY A 61 11.07 -12.10 6.78
C GLY A 61 11.45 -10.76 7.42
N VAL A 62 12.10 -9.86 6.68
CA VAL A 62 12.62 -8.59 7.20
C VAL A 62 11.78 -7.43 6.64
N VAL A 63 10.73 -7.05 7.36
CA VAL A 63 10.03 -5.76 7.18
C VAL A 63 10.20 -4.98 8.48
N THR A 64 10.70 -3.76 8.40
CA THR A 64 10.96 -2.93 9.58
C THR A 64 9.65 -2.47 10.22
N GLU A 65 9.70 -2.09 11.50
CA GLU A 65 8.50 -1.58 12.21
C GLU A 65 7.99 -0.25 11.61
N GLU A 66 8.89 0.61 11.13
CA GLU A 66 8.53 1.86 10.45
C GLU A 66 7.75 1.58 9.15
N GLU A 67 8.25 0.68 8.30
CA GLU A 67 7.55 0.26 7.07
C GLU A 67 6.17 -0.35 7.39
N LYS A 68 6.05 -1.14 8.47
CA LYS A 68 4.76 -1.70 8.92
C LYS A 68 3.78 -0.62 9.39
N LEU A 69 4.27 0.46 10.00
CA LEU A 69 3.42 1.57 10.43
C LEU A 69 2.89 2.36 9.22
N ILE A 70 3.74 2.61 8.23
CA ILE A 70 3.35 3.28 6.99
C ILE A 70 2.37 2.40 6.19
N LEU A 71 2.65 1.10 6.07
CA LEU A 71 1.71 0.11 5.50
C LEU A 71 0.35 0.14 6.16
N ARG A 72 0.29 0.16 7.51
CA ARG A 72 -0.98 0.25 8.23
C ARG A 72 -1.75 1.51 7.88
N ARG A 73 -1.10 2.68 7.89
CA ARG A 73 -1.73 3.95 7.54
C ARG A 73 -2.30 3.93 6.13
N VAL A 74 -1.51 3.50 5.15
CA VAL A 74 -1.97 3.45 3.75
C VAL A 74 -3.13 2.47 3.56
N VAL A 75 -3.10 1.31 4.22
CA VAL A 75 -4.20 0.33 4.18
C VAL A 75 -5.48 0.89 4.78
N GLU A 76 -5.38 1.62 5.90
CA GLU A 76 -6.50 2.29 6.55
C GLU A 76 -7.09 3.39 5.65
N GLU A 77 -6.25 4.25 5.06
CA GLU A 77 -6.69 5.36 4.20
C GLU A 77 -7.33 4.88 2.89
N LEU A 78 -6.79 3.83 2.27
CA LEU A 78 -7.36 3.25 1.06
C LEU A 78 -8.52 2.29 1.33
N GLU A 79 -8.89 2.09 2.60
CA GLU A 79 -9.88 1.12 3.07
C GLU A 79 -9.66 -0.29 2.47
N VAL A 80 -8.40 -0.69 2.32
CA VAL A 80 -8.04 -1.99 1.76
C VAL A 80 -8.39 -3.07 2.78
N PRO A 81 -9.30 -4.01 2.47
CA PRO A 81 -9.67 -5.05 3.42
C PRO A 81 -8.45 -5.94 3.68
N GLU A 82 -8.25 -6.37 4.94
CA GLU A 82 -7.11 -7.23 5.28
C GLU A 82 -7.02 -8.47 4.37
N SER A 83 -8.15 -9.03 3.93
CA SER A 83 -8.20 -10.20 3.03
C SER A 83 -7.57 -9.96 1.66
N ALA A 84 -7.44 -8.70 1.23
CA ALA A 84 -6.75 -8.34 -0.02
C ALA A 84 -5.23 -8.25 0.16
N LEU A 85 -4.73 -8.28 1.40
CA LEU A 85 -3.30 -8.27 1.68
C LEU A 85 -2.69 -9.67 1.49
N PRO A 86 -1.47 -9.78 0.94
CA PRO A 86 -0.73 -11.04 0.93
C PRO A 86 -0.61 -11.66 2.33
N ALA A 87 -0.80 -12.98 2.43
CA ALA A 87 -0.90 -13.67 3.73
C ALA A 87 0.30 -13.39 4.66
N ARG A 88 1.53 -13.34 4.12
CA ARG A 88 2.74 -13.02 4.89
C ARG A 88 2.71 -11.60 5.44
N LEU A 89 2.35 -10.61 4.62
CA LEU A 89 2.23 -9.22 5.05
C LEU A 89 1.17 -9.08 6.15
N ARG A 90 0.01 -9.73 5.94
CA ARG A 90 -1.08 -9.79 6.91
C ARG A 90 -0.63 -10.31 8.27
N LEU A 91 0.23 -11.32 8.31
CA LEU A 91 0.83 -11.85 9.55
C LEU A 91 1.80 -10.83 10.17
N SER A 92 2.64 -10.20 9.36
CA SER A 92 3.61 -9.18 9.79
C SER A 92 2.96 -7.93 10.39
N LEU A 93 1.77 -7.54 9.92
CA LEU A 93 1.02 -6.39 10.45
C LEU A 93 0.20 -6.73 11.72
N ARG A 94 -0.09 -8.01 11.96
CA ARG A 94 -0.85 -8.49 13.14
C ARG A 94 0.02 -8.76 14.36
N ALA A 95 1.34 -8.91 14.18
CA ALA A 95 2.26 -9.11 15.29
C ALA A 95 2.24 -7.86 16.19
N ARG A 96 1.79 -8.06 17.44
CA ARG A 96 1.70 -7.05 18.50
C ARG A 96 2.90 -7.15 19.41
#